data_AF-A0A085TW02-F1
#
_entry.id   AF-A0A085TW02-F1
#
_cell.length_a   1.000
_cell.length_b   1.000
_cell.length_c   1.000
_cell.angle_alpha   90.00
_cell.angle_beta   90.00
_cell.angle_gamma   90.00
#
_symmetry.space_group_name_H-M   'P 1'
#
loop_
_entity.id
_entity.type
_entity.pdbx_description
1 polymer ?
#
loop_
_entity_poly.entity_id
_entity_poly.type
_entity_poly.pdbx_seq_one_letter_code
_entity_poly.pdbx_strand_id
1 'polypeptide(L)'
;MTSTEDRDPEYGGVFFIPEEAPDELGVTTEQAARALAHVGFDAKQAAKFLRNRVADGYVTPYGRRRSDKRRSYLFRAEQILVTAILHRLAECGLTGEPMAAAGRHFLGWNLNDLDGQEPPAPNPAAWVMRGYLQGHRNFGFELATIRNTTGRGDLKFTARVRHYDFESNNSVGTSFWNPGESWERRSLWVLDLDPILEHITRDKPVVN
;
A
#
# COMPACT_ATOMS: atom_id res chain seq x y z
N MET A 1 18.09 -32.29 -13.06
CA MET A 1 17.21 -31.80 -11.98
C MET A 1 16.91 -30.35 -12.28
N THR A 2 15.72 -30.08 -12.77
CA THR A 2 15.28 -28.80 -13.30
C THR A 2 15.01 -27.82 -12.16
N SER A 3 15.68 -26.67 -12.23
CA SER A 3 15.47 -25.47 -11.43
C SER A 3 13.98 -25.16 -11.29
N THR A 4 13.43 -25.35 -10.09
CA THR A 4 12.17 -24.71 -9.69
C THR A 4 12.51 -23.25 -9.44
N GLU A 5 12.37 -22.45 -10.48
CA GLU A 5 12.59 -21.00 -10.47
C GLU A 5 11.86 -20.38 -9.26
N ASP A 6 12.60 -19.59 -8.48
CA ASP A 6 12.11 -18.54 -7.57
C ASP A 6 11.28 -17.54 -8.40
N ARG A 7 10.09 -17.95 -8.84
CA ARG A 7 9.12 -17.01 -9.39
C ARG A 7 8.53 -16.28 -8.20
N ASP A 8 9.07 -15.09 -7.94
CA ASP A 8 8.30 -14.04 -7.28
C ASP A 8 6.89 -14.04 -7.89
N PRO A 9 5.81 -14.00 -7.08
CA PRO A 9 4.47 -14.02 -7.64
C PRO A 9 4.36 -12.92 -8.71
N GLU A 10 3.80 -13.27 -9.87
CA GLU A 10 3.55 -12.32 -10.95
C GLU A 10 2.51 -11.30 -10.47
N TYR A 11 2.99 -10.28 -9.74
CA TYR A 11 2.20 -9.10 -9.44
C TYR A 11 2.00 -8.36 -10.76
N GLY A 12 0.80 -8.49 -11.32
CA GLY A 12 0.42 -7.85 -12.57
C GLY A 12 0.35 -6.33 -12.39
N GLY A 13 1.21 -5.61 -13.10
CA GLY A 13 1.15 -4.16 -13.23
C GLY A 13 2.24 -3.64 -14.16
N VAL A 14 1.87 -3.22 -15.37
CA VAL A 14 2.78 -2.43 -16.22
C VAL A 14 2.93 -1.07 -15.57
N PHE A 15 4.16 -0.63 -15.29
CA PHE A 15 4.48 0.74 -14.85
C PHE A 15 4.22 1.73 -15.98
N PHE A 16 2.95 1.89 -16.35
CA PHE A 16 2.51 2.90 -17.32
C PHE A 16 1.87 4.03 -16.53
N ILE A 17 2.57 5.15 -16.43
CA ILE A 17 1.97 6.41 -15.97
C ILE A 17 1.37 7.06 -17.20
N PRO A 18 0.03 7.23 -17.28
CA PRO A 18 -0.60 7.96 -18.37
C PRO A 18 0.01 9.35 -18.52
N GLU A 19 0.29 9.77 -19.77
CA GLU A 19 0.90 11.07 -20.06
C GLU A 19 0.01 12.25 -19.62
N GLU A 20 -1.31 12.05 -19.68
CA GLU A 20 -2.32 13.02 -19.25
C GLU A 20 -3.45 12.28 -18.54
N ALA A 21 -3.90 12.80 -17.41
CA ALA A 21 -5.05 12.29 -16.68
C ALA A 21 -6.00 13.44 -16.30
N PRO A 22 -7.31 13.18 -16.16
CA PRO A 22 -8.26 14.18 -15.69
C PRO A 22 -7.85 14.73 -14.32
N ASP A 23 -7.73 16.06 -14.22
CA ASP A 23 -7.33 16.77 -13.01
C ASP A 23 -8.30 16.51 -11.83
N GLU A 24 -9.58 16.27 -12.13
CA GLU A 24 -10.68 16.16 -11.15
C GLU A 24 -10.54 14.97 -10.20
N LEU A 25 -9.81 13.93 -10.61
CA LEU A 25 -9.69 12.67 -9.86
C LEU A 25 -8.37 12.54 -9.09
N GLY A 26 -7.46 13.50 -9.26
CA GLY A 26 -6.10 13.43 -8.75
C GLY A 26 -5.77 14.59 -7.81
N VAL A 27 -4.95 14.30 -6.80
CA VAL A 27 -4.35 15.30 -5.91
C VAL A 27 -2.87 15.50 -6.23
N THR A 28 -2.39 16.72 -6.12
CA THR A 28 -0.97 17.05 -6.39
C THR A 28 -0.06 16.53 -5.28
N THR A 29 1.25 16.57 -5.53
CA THR A 29 2.26 16.23 -4.49
C THR A 29 2.10 17.08 -3.24
N GLU A 30 1.80 18.38 -3.39
CA GLU A 30 1.60 19.30 -2.27
C GLU A 30 0.35 18.94 -1.46
N GLN A 31 -0.76 18.62 -2.13
CA GLN A 31 -1.99 18.20 -1.47
C GLN A 31 -1.80 16.86 -0.75
N ALA A 32 -1.17 15.88 -1.41
CA ALA A 32 -0.83 14.60 -0.81
C ALA A 32 0.10 14.76 0.41
N ALA A 33 1.12 15.62 0.31
CA ALA A 33 2.05 15.88 1.40
C ALA A 33 1.35 16.55 2.60
N ARG A 34 0.41 17.47 2.35
CA ARG A 34 -0.42 18.04 3.42
C ARG A 34 -1.31 16.98 4.06
N ALA A 35 -1.91 16.07 3.27
CA ALA A 35 -2.71 14.96 3.79
C ALA A 35 -1.89 14.00 4.67
N LEU A 36 -0.61 13.77 4.34
CA LEU A 36 0.32 12.95 5.11
C LEU A 36 0.90 13.64 6.35
N ALA A 37 0.97 14.97 6.36
CA ALA A 37 1.69 15.71 7.40
C ALA A 37 1.03 15.60 8.79
N HIS A 38 1.85 15.31 9.79
CA HIS A 38 1.50 15.23 11.22
C HIS A 38 2.64 15.75 12.11
N VAL A 39 2.44 15.75 13.44
CA VAL A 39 3.48 16.16 14.39
C VAL A 39 4.72 15.27 14.19
N GLY A 40 5.88 15.89 13.96
CA GLY A 40 7.13 15.17 13.67
C GLY A 40 7.36 14.77 12.21
N PHE A 41 6.37 14.97 11.33
CA PHE A 41 6.47 14.70 9.90
C PHE A 41 5.80 15.82 9.10
N ASP A 42 6.55 16.89 8.82
CA ASP A 42 6.00 18.09 8.17
C ASP A 42 5.70 17.87 6.68
N ALA A 43 4.98 18.81 6.05
CA ALA A 43 4.61 18.69 4.64
C ALA A 43 5.82 18.66 3.69
N LYS A 44 6.96 19.26 4.04
CA LYS A 44 8.16 19.25 3.20
C LYS A 44 8.83 17.87 3.27
N GLN A 45 8.91 17.28 4.46
CA GLN A 45 9.37 15.91 4.69
C GLN A 45 8.44 14.90 4.01
N ALA A 46 7.12 15.05 4.15
CA ALA A 46 6.13 14.21 3.50
C ALA A 46 6.24 14.27 1.98
N ALA A 47 6.39 15.46 1.39
CA ALA A 47 6.59 15.60 -0.05
C ALA A 47 7.90 14.93 -0.52
N LYS A 48 8.98 15.07 0.25
CA LYS A 48 10.26 14.40 -0.06
C LYS A 48 10.12 12.88 0.03
N PHE A 49 9.46 12.38 1.08
CA PHE A 49 9.23 10.96 1.30
C PHE A 49 8.38 10.36 0.17
N LEU A 50 7.25 10.98 -0.17
CA LEU A 50 6.39 10.55 -1.27
C LEU A 50 7.17 10.47 -2.59
N ARG A 51 7.95 11.50 -2.94
CA ARG A 51 8.78 11.48 -4.15
C ARG A 51 9.80 10.35 -4.16
N ASN A 52 10.42 10.06 -3.01
CA ASN A 52 11.33 8.92 -2.90
C ASN A 52 10.59 7.60 -3.12
N ARG A 53 9.40 7.42 -2.53
CA ARG A 53 8.58 6.20 -2.74
C ARG A 53 8.11 6.04 -4.18
N VAL A 54 7.88 7.14 -4.89
CA VAL A 54 7.63 7.13 -6.34
C VAL A 54 8.87 6.70 -7.12
N ALA A 55 10.04 7.26 -6.79
CA ALA A 55 11.29 6.90 -7.44
C ALA A 55 11.68 5.42 -7.20
N ASP A 56 11.37 4.90 -6.01
CA ASP A 56 11.60 3.50 -5.63
C ASP A 56 10.56 2.53 -6.26
N GLY A 57 9.52 3.06 -6.93
CA GLY A 57 8.47 2.25 -7.55
C GLY A 57 7.42 1.69 -6.57
N TYR A 58 7.46 2.07 -5.29
CA TYR A 58 6.48 1.62 -4.29
C TYR A 58 5.14 2.34 -4.38
N VAL A 59 5.13 3.53 -5.00
CA VAL A 59 3.93 4.33 -5.22
C VAL A 59 3.92 4.79 -6.67
N THR A 60 2.87 4.45 -7.41
CA THR A 60 2.74 4.85 -8.82
C THR A 60 1.77 6.03 -8.94
N PRO A 61 2.18 7.18 -9.49
CA PRO A 61 1.26 8.27 -9.79
C PRO A 61 0.14 7.81 -10.75
N TYR A 62 -1.06 8.36 -10.57
CA TYR A 62 -2.19 8.14 -11.47
C TYR A 62 -1.98 8.75 -12.85
N GLY A 63 -1.23 9.85 -12.95
CA GLY A 63 -0.95 10.52 -14.20
C GLY A 63 -0.25 11.86 -13.97
N ARG A 64 -0.21 12.68 -15.01
CA ARG A 64 0.26 14.07 -14.92
C ARG A 64 -0.87 15.05 -15.21
N ARG A 65 -0.84 16.17 -14.50
CA ARG A 65 -1.81 17.24 -14.63
C ARG A 65 -1.78 17.83 -16.03
N ARG A 66 -2.94 17.94 -16.67
CA ARG A 66 -3.05 18.44 -18.05
C ARG A 66 -3.00 19.96 -18.12
N SER A 67 -3.58 20.63 -17.12
CA SER A 67 -3.74 22.09 -17.14
C SER A 67 -2.48 22.88 -16.79
N ASP A 68 -1.43 22.23 -16.28
CA ASP A 68 -0.22 22.89 -15.78
C ASP A 68 0.96 22.67 -16.73
N LYS A 69 1.66 23.75 -17.10
CA LYS A 69 2.88 23.71 -17.93
C LYS A 69 3.97 22.82 -17.31
N ARG A 70 3.98 22.68 -15.98
CA ARG A 70 4.95 21.85 -15.26
C ARG A 70 4.58 20.37 -15.22
N ARG A 71 3.37 19.98 -15.67
CA ARG A 71 2.86 18.60 -15.72
C ARG A 71 3.08 17.84 -14.40
N SER A 72 2.71 18.47 -13.29
CA SER A 72 2.85 17.92 -11.95
C SER A 72 2.18 16.53 -11.84
N TYR A 73 2.80 15.60 -11.10
CA TYR A 73 2.21 14.28 -10.86
C TYR A 73 0.91 14.39 -10.05
N LEU A 74 -0.05 13.57 -10.44
CA LEU A 74 -1.33 13.39 -9.78
C LEU A 74 -1.37 12.03 -9.09
N PHE A 75 -1.91 12.02 -7.87
CA PHE A 75 -2.08 10.84 -7.05
C PHE A 75 -3.56 10.64 -6.72
N ARG A 76 -3.97 9.40 -6.49
CA ARG A 76 -5.26 9.05 -5.92
C ARG A 76 -5.12 8.80 -4.42
N ALA A 77 -6.25 8.76 -3.73
CA ALA A 77 -6.28 8.62 -2.28
C ALA A 77 -5.63 7.31 -1.80
N GLU A 78 -5.76 6.21 -2.56
CA GLU A 78 -5.11 4.94 -2.26
C GLU A 78 -3.58 5.03 -2.24
N GLN A 79 -2.97 5.87 -3.08
CA GLN A 79 -1.52 6.05 -3.11
C GLN A 79 -1.03 6.85 -1.89
N ILE A 80 -1.87 7.73 -1.35
CA ILE A 80 -1.61 8.43 -0.09
C ILE A 80 -1.65 7.45 1.07
N LEU A 81 -2.65 6.56 1.11
CA LEU A 81 -2.73 5.49 2.11
C LEU A 81 -1.47 4.62 2.09
N VAL A 82 -1.05 4.14 0.91
CA VAL A 82 0.18 3.35 0.77
C VAL A 82 1.38 4.11 1.30
N THR A 83 1.52 5.39 0.95
CA THR A 83 2.62 6.23 1.44
C THR A 83 2.62 6.37 2.96
N ALA A 84 1.44 6.51 3.58
CA ALA A 84 1.30 6.60 5.03
C ALA A 84 1.71 5.29 5.73
N ILE A 85 1.34 4.13 5.17
CA ILE A 85 1.73 2.82 5.70
C ILE A 85 3.25 2.62 5.57
N LEU A 86 3.83 2.95 4.41
CA LEU A 86 5.28 2.91 4.20
C LEU A 86 6.02 3.85 5.16
N HIS A 87 5.43 5.01 5.49
CA HIS A 87 5.99 5.91 6.49
C HIS A 87 6.03 5.26 7.88
N ARG A 88 4.95 4.59 8.32
CA ARG A 88 4.94 3.88 9.62
C ARG A 88 5.96 2.74 9.69
N LEU A 89 6.15 2.01 8.58
CA LEU A 89 7.23 1.02 8.48
C LEU A 89 8.60 1.67 8.66
N ALA A 90 8.83 2.82 8.00
CA ALA A 90 10.08 3.58 8.12
C ALA A 90 10.36 4.04 9.55
N GLU A 91 9.34 4.54 10.26
CA GLU A 91 9.45 4.97 11.66
C GLU A 91 9.85 3.80 12.59
N CYS A 92 9.47 2.57 12.24
CA CYS A 92 9.85 1.35 12.95
C CYS A 92 11.20 0.77 12.49
N GLY A 93 11.93 1.43 11.58
CA GLY A 93 13.19 0.94 11.02
C GLY A 93 13.03 -0.21 10.02
N LEU A 94 11.81 -0.51 9.57
CA LEU A 94 11.52 -1.54 8.58
C LEU A 94 11.69 -0.97 7.16
N THR A 95 12.89 -1.06 6.62
CA THR A 95 13.27 -0.56 5.28
C THR A 95 13.72 -1.69 4.35
N GLY A 96 13.73 -1.46 3.03
CA GLY A 96 14.16 -2.46 2.05
C GLY A 96 13.05 -3.47 1.75
N GLU A 97 13.34 -4.77 1.88
CA GLU A 97 12.39 -5.84 1.53
C GLU A 97 11.02 -5.76 2.26
N PRO A 98 10.94 -5.42 3.57
CA PRO A 98 9.68 -5.10 4.23
C PRO A 98 8.81 -4.06 3.50
N MET A 99 9.42 -2.97 3.04
CA MET A 99 8.72 -1.92 2.30
C MET A 99 8.33 -2.39 0.90
N ALA A 100 9.20 -3.15 0.23
CA ALA A 100 8.90 -3.72 -1.07
C ALA A 100 7.71 -4.69 -0.99
N ALA A 101 7.65 -5.55 0.03
CA ALA A 101 6.52 -6.44 0.26
C ALA A 101 5.22 -5.67 0.52
N ALA A 102 5.26 -4.62 1.34
CA ALA A 102 4.10 -3.76 1.60
C ALA A 102 3.64 -3.02 0.33
N GLY A 103 4.57 -2.42 -0.42
CA GLY A 103 4.29 -1.71 -1.66
C GLY A 103 3.66 -2.63 -2.71
N ARG A 104 4.29 -3.79 -2.99
CA ARG A 104 3.77 -4.79 -3.94
C ARG A 104 2.35 -5.23 -3.59
N HIS A 105 2.10 -5.50 -2.31
CA HIS A 105 0.79 -5.92 -1.82
C HIS A 105 -0.33 -4.94 -2.14
N PHE A 106 -0.06 -3.64 -2.03
CA PHE A 106 -1.07 -2.62 -2.30
C PHE A 106 -1.18 -2.21 -3.76
N LEU A 107 -0.22 -2.59 -4.61
CA LEU A 107 -0.24 -2.28 -6.05
C LEU A 107 -1.16 -3.21 -6.83
N GLY A 108 -1.32 -4.46 -6.42
CA GLY A 108 -2.13 -5.44 -7.14
C GLY A 108 -2.66 -6.55 -6.25
N TRP A 109 -3.77 -7.15 -6.68
CA TRP A 109 -4.32 -8.33 -6.02
C TRP A 109 -3.46 -9.55 -6.30
N ASN A 110 -3.31 -10.40 -5.29
CA ASN A 110 -2.84 -11.75 -5.54
C ASN A 110 -3.99 -12.53 -6.21
N LEU A 111 -3.71 -13.22 -7.30
CA LEU A 111 -4.73 -14.03 -7.99
C LEU A 111 -5.35 -15.09 -7.07
N ASN A 112 -4.58 -15.59 -6.11
CA ASN A 112 -5.06 -16.55 -5.12
C ASN A 112 -6.08 -15.94 -4.14
N ASP A 113 -6.12 -14.61 -4.00
CA ASP A 113 -7.12 -13.93 -3.16
C ASP A 113 -8.48 -13.80 -3.86
N LEU A 114 -8.52 -14.00 -5.18
CA LEU A 114 -9.70 -13.73 -5.99
C LEU A 114 -10.51 -14.98 -6.30
N ASP A 115 -9.93 -16.19 -6.22
CA ASP A 115 -10.61 -17.46 -6.53
C ASP A 115 -11.39 -17.42 -7.87
N GLY A 116 -10.78 -16.80 -8.89
CA GLY A 116 -11.39 -16.62 -10.22
C GLY A 116 -12.46 -15.51 -10.32
N GLN A 117 -12.72 -14.78 -9.24
CA GLN A 117 -13.64 -13.64 -9.22
C GLN A 117 -12.95 -12.34 -9.67
N GLU A 118 -13.77 -11.36 -10.09
CA GLU A 118 -13.27 -10.03 -10.36
C GLU A 118 -12.85 -9.32 -9.06
N PRO A 119 -11.75 -8.56 -9.08
CA PRO A 119 -11.30 -7.85 -7.89
C PRO A 119 -12.32 -6.77 -7.46
N PRO A 120 -12.62 -6.64 -6.15
CA PRO A 120 -13.64 -5.71 -5.65
C PRO A 120 -13.26 -4.22 -5.80
N ALA A 121 -11.97 -3.96 -6.06
CA ALA A 121 -11.43 -2.66 -6.40
C ALA A 121 -10.17 -2.84 -7.27
N PRO A 122 -9.66 -1.80 -7.95
CA PRO A 122 -8.47 -1.94 -8.81
C PRO A 122 -7.24 -2.53 -8.10
N ASN A 123 -7.09 -2.28 -6.80
CA ASN A 123 -6.04 -2.85 -5.95
C ASN A 123 -6.50 -2.88 -4.48
N PRO A 124 -5.78 -3.58 -3.58
CA PRO A 124 -6.15 -3.67 -2.17
C PRO A 124 -6.20 -2.30 -1.46
N ALA A 125 -5.38 -1.32 -1.82
CA ALA A 125 -5.41 0.00 -1.19
C ALA A 125 -6.69 0.77 -1.56
N ALA A 126 -7.15 0.65 -2.80
CA ALA A 126 -8.41 1.21 -3.26
C ALA A 126 -9.61 0.55 -2.58
N TRP A 127 -9.54 -0.76 -2.30
CA TRP A 127 -10.57 -1.47 -1.53
C TRP A 127 -10.70 -0.91 -0.11
N VAL A 128 -9.57 -0.73 0.60
CA VAL A 128 -9.56 -0.14 1.95
C VAL A 128 -10.13 1.28 1.94
N MET A 129 -9.65 2.15 1.03
CA MET A 129 -10.12 3.54 0.97
C MET A 129 -11.62 3.61 0.67
N ARG A 130 -12.12 2.85 -0.30
CA ARG A 130 -13.56 2.82 -0.64
C ARG A 130 -14.38 2.32 0.53
N GLY A 131 -13.96 1.21 1.15
CA GLY A 131 -14.68 0.65 2.28
C GLY A 131 -14.76 1.63 3.45
N TYR A 132 -13.64 2.27 3.79
CA TYR A 132 -13.61 3.27 4.85
C TYR A 132 -14.53 4.46 4.58
N LEU A 133 -14.52 4.98 3.35
CA LEU A 133 -15.42 6.07 2.93
C LEU A 133 -16.90 5.66 2.91
N GLN A 134 -17.19 4.37 2.78
CA GLN A 134 -18.55 3.81 2.88
C GLN A 134 -19.00 3.56 4.33
N GLY A 135 -18.14 3.84 5.31
CA GLY A 135 -18.45 3.67 6.73
C GLY A 135 -17.90 2.38 7.35
N HIS A 136 -17.26 1.51 6.59
CA HIS A 136 -16.58 0.33 7.14
C HIS A 136 -15.36 0.75 7.99
N ARG A 137 -15.08 0.00 9.06
CA ARG A 137 -14.06 0.30 10.08
C ARG A 137 -13.31 -0.97 10.45
N ASN A 138 -12.28 -0.87 11.28
CA ASN A 138 -11.43 -1.97 11.72
C ASN A 138 -10.59 -2.55 10.57
N PHE A 139 -10.04 -1.67 9.74
CA PHE A 139 -9.04 -2.07 8.76
C PHE A 139 -7.69 -2.26 9.46
N GLY A 140 -7.02 -3.37 9.17
CA GLY A 140 -5.70 -3.68 9.69
C GLY A 140 -4.75 -4.08 8.57
N PHE A 141 -3.53 -3.56 8.62
CA PHE A 141 -2.43 -4.02 7.79
C PHE A 141 -1.51 -4.91 8.63
N GLU A 142 -1.04 -5.99 8.03
CA GLU A 142 -0.10 -6.90 8.68
C GLU A 142 1.06 -7.20 7.75
N LEU A 143 2.28 -7.15 8.30
CA LEU A 143 3.51 -7.56 7.64
C LEU A 143 4.13 -8.71 8.43
N ALA A 144 4.21 -9.89 7.81
CA ALA A 144 4.82 -11.06 8.39
C ALA A 144 6.25 -11.23 7.88
N THR A 145 7.16 -11.60 8.79
CA THR A 145 8.45 -12.19 8.42
C THR A 145 8.30 -13.70 8.41
N ILE A 146 8.66 -14.32 7.29
CA ILE A 146 8.65 -15.77 7.12
C ILE A 146 10.08 -16.26 6.91
N ARG A 147 10.39 -17.44 7.46
CA ARG A 147 11.73 -18.04 7.41
C ARG A 147 11.66 -19.45 6.84
N ASN A 148 12.54 -19.74 5.90
CA ASN A 148 12.72 -21.10 5.38
C ASN A 148 13.37 -22.00 6.46
N THR A 149 12.74 -23.13 6.79
CA THR A 149 13.19 -24.05 7.86
C THR A 149 14.01 -25.22 7.37
N THR A 150 13.98 -25.52 6.08
CA THR A 150 14.68 -26.67 5.48
C THR A 150 15.98 -26.26 4.77
N GLY A 151 16.23 -24.96 4.59
CA GLY A 151 17.40 -24.38 3.92
C GLY A 151 18.31 -23.58 4.84
N ARG A 152 18.96 -22.53 4.30
CA ARG A 152 19.90 -21.66 5.03
C ARG A 152 19.24 -20.73 6.06
N GLY A 153 17.92 -20.82 6.22
CA GLY A 153 17.19 -19.89 7.07
C GLY A 153 16.84 -18.58 6.39
N ASP A 154 16.70 -18.57 5.06
CA ASP A 154 16.36 -17.39 4.27
C ASP A 154 15.09 -16.71 4.81
N LEU A 155 15.09 -15.38 4.79
CA LEU A 155 13.99 -14.56 5.26
C LEU A 155 13.27 -13.93 4.07
N LYS A 156 11.95 -14.01 4.07
CA LYS A 156 11.06 -13.27 3.16
C LYS A 156 10.04 -12.49 3.97
N PHE A 157 9.43 -11.49 3.34
CA PHE A 157 8.37 -10.69 3.92
C PHE A 157 7.11 -10.85 3.08
N THR A 158 5.98 -10.98 3.74
CA THR A 158 4.67 -11.02 3.09
C THR A 158 3.72 -10.12 3.86
N ALA A 159 2.85 -9.42 3.13
CA ALA A 159 1.90 -8.51 3.71
C ALA A 159 0.48 -8.98 3.45
N ARG A 160 -0.45 -8.49 4.26
CA ARG A 160 -1.87 -8.57 3.97
C ARG A 160 -2.60 -7.35 4.53
N VAL A 161 -3.81 -7.15 4.04
CA VAL A 161 -4.77 -6.22 4.62
C VAL A 161 -6.04 -6.99 4.98
N ARG A 162 -6.64 -6.65 6.12
CA ARG A 162 -7.88 -7.26 6.61
C ARG A 162 -8.84 -6.19 7.08
N HIS A 163 -10.12 -6.53 6.99
CA HIS A 163 -11.25 -5.81 7.56
C HIS A 163 -11.98 -6.79 8.46
N TYR A 164 -12.28 -6.38 9.69
CA TYR A 164 -13.10 -7.17 10.61
C TYR A 164 -14.47 -6.54 10.75
N ASP A 165 -15.49 -7.29 10.34
CA ASP A 165 -16.88 -6.90 10.48
C ASP A 165 -17.44 -7.49 11.78
N PHE A 166 -17.72 -6.60 12.75
CA PHE A 166 -18.30 -6.98 14.03
C PHE A 166 -19.72 -7.51 13.92
N GLU A 167 -20.50 -7.09 12.92
CA GLU A 167 -21.90 -7.50 12.78
C GLU A 167 -21.98 -8.96 12.33
N SER A 168 -21.15 -9.35 11.37
CA SER A 168 -21.09 -10.72 10.87
C SER A 168 -20.07 -11.61 11.62
N ASN A 169 -19.30 -11.05 12.55
CA ASN A 169 -18.19 -11.72 13.25
C ASN A 169 -17.18 -12.39 12.29
N ASN A 170 -16.99 -11.79 11.11
CA ASN A 170 -16.12 -12.34 10.06
C ASN A 170 -14.99 -11.36 9.73
N SER A 171 -13.84 -11.93 9.37
CA SER A 171 -12.73 -11.17 8.81
C SER A 171 -12.65 -11.42 7.30
N VAL A 172 -12.65 -10.34 6.52
CA VAL A 172 -12.43 -10.39 5.06
C VAL A 172 -11.13 -9.65 4.76
N GLY A 173 -10.39 -10.08 3.74
CA GLY A 173 -9.13 -9.43 3.39
C GLY A 173 -8.33 -10.23 2.38
N THR A 174 -7.09 -9.82 2.19
CA THR A 174 -6.12 -10.56 1.39
C THR A 174 -5.44 -11.63 2.22
N SER A 175 -4.91 -12.66 1.57
CA SER A 175 -4.13 -13.71 2.20
C SER A 175 -2.69 -13.29 2.34
N PHE A 176 -1.98 -13.92 3.29
CA PHE A 176 -0.52 -13.92 3.19
C PHE A 176 -0.11 -14.81 2.02
N TRP A 177 0.84 -14.34 1.22
CA TRP A 177 1.53 -15.24 0.32
C TRP A 177 2.37 -16.24 1.13
N ASN A 178 2.17 -17.53 0.88
CA ASN A 178 2.95 -18.60 1.49
C ASN A 178 3.76 -19.36 0.41
N PRO A 179 5.10 -19.30 0.44
CA PRO A 179 5.96 -20.01 -0.51
C PRO A 179 5.95 -21.54 -0.38
N GLY A 180 5.35 -22.10 0.67
CA GLY A 180 5.19 -23.55 0.84
C GLY A 180 5.40 -24.02 2.29
N GLU A 181 5.31 -25.33 2.50
CA GLU A 181 5.36 -25.95 3.83
C GLU A 181 6.70 -25.75 4.57
N SER A 182 7.79 -25.51 3.82
CA SER A 182 9.11 -25.25 4.40
C SER A 182 9.29 -23.83 4.92
N TRP A 183 8.25 -22.98 4.88
CA TRP A 183 8.33 -21.61 5.35
C TRP A 183 7.41 -21.37 6.54
N GLU A 184 8.02 -20.88 7.62
CA GLU A 184 7.31 -20.62 8.87
C GLU A 184 7.25 -19.13 9.18
N ARG A 185 6.10 -18.67 9.66
CA ARG A 185 5.94 -17.31 10.19
C ARG A 185 6.73 -17.16 11.49
N ARG A 186 7.59 -16.15 11.55
CA ARG A 186 8.44 -15.88 12.72
C ARG A 186 7.96 -14.70 13.54
N SER A 187 7.56 -13.63 12.86
CA SER A 187 7.08 -12.42 13.51
C SER A 187 6.01 -11.76 12.66
N LEU A 188 5.25 -10.89 13.31
CA LEU A 188 4.16 -10.14 12.70
C LEU A 188 4.27 -8.70 13.20
N TRP A 189 4.30 -7.76 12.27
CA TRP A 189 4.10 -6.34 12.53
C TRP A 189 2.68 -5.98 12.10
N VAL A 190 1.92 -5.34 12.97
CA VAL A 190 0.50 -5.04 12.76
C VAL A 190 0.30 -3.54 12.89
N LEU A 191 -0.52 -2.99 12.00
CA LEU A 191 -0.87 -1.59 11.96
C LEU A 191 -2.39 -1.45 11.85
N ASP A 192 -2.99 -0.78 12.82
CA ASP A 192 -4.37 -0.31 12.71
C ASP A 192 -4.44 0.82 11.67
N LEU A 193 -5.26 0.63 10.64
CA LEU A 193 -5.38 1.56 9.53
C LEU A 193 -6.41 2.66 9.81
N ASP A 194 -7.36 2.45 10.73
CA ASP A 194 -8.43 3.42 10.98
C ASP A 194 -7.88 4.80 11.40
N PRO A 195 -6.88 4.92 12.31
CA PRO A 195 -6.27 6.21 12.65
C PRO A 195 -5.55 6.88 11.46
N ILE A 196 -4.98 6.08 10.55
CA ILE A 196 -4.33 6.59 9.34
C ILE A 196 -5.39 7.11 8.38
N LEU A 197 -6.43 6.32 8.15
CA LEU A 197 -7.54 6.64 7.27
C LEU A 197 -8.27 7.90 7.75
N GLU A 198 -8.59 8.00 9.04
CA GLU A 198 -9.13 9.22 9.66
C GLU A 198 -8.21 10.42 9.42
N HIS A 199 -6.90 10.26 9.63
CA HIS A 199 -5.94 11.35 9.48
C HIS A 199 -5.84 11.88 8.04
N ILE A 200 -5.82 11.00 7.04
CA ILE A 200 -5.64 11.38 5.64
C ILE A 200 -6.95 11.80 4.97
N THR A 201 -8.11 11.45 5.54
CA THR A 201 -9.45 11.80 5.00
C THR A 201 -10.12 12.98 5.69
N ARG A 202 -9.67 13.39 6.88
CA ARG A 202 -10.22 14.57 7.57
C ARG A 202 -9.99 15.85 6.78
N ASP A 203 -10.93 16.78 6.92
CA ASP A 203 -10.75 18.14 6.43
C ASP A 203 -9.55 18.81 7.12
N LYS A 204 -8.57 19.23 6.32
CA LYS A 204 -7.43 20.01 6.81
C LYS A 204 -7.63 21.47 6.43
N PRO A 205 -7.55 22.43 7.37
CA PRO A 205 -7.70 23.84 7.05
C PRO A 205 -6.64 24.26 6.03
N VAL A 206 -7.07 25.00 5.00
CA VAL A 206 -6.15 25.59 4.04
C VAL A 206 -5.43 26.73 4.76
N VAL A 207 -4.20 26.47 5.19
CA VAL A 207 -3.32 27.54 5.68
C VAL A 207 -2.90 28.34 4.45
N ASN A 208 -3.52 29.51 4.28
CA ASN A 208 -3.18 30.51 3.27
C ASN A 208 -1.85 31.19 3.61
#